data_AF-A0A3A0BTJ4-F1
#
_entry.id   AF-A0A3A0BTJ4-F1
#
_cell.length_a   1.000
_cell.length_b   1.000
_cell.length_c   1.000
_cell.angle_alpha   90.00
_cell.angle_beta   90.00
_cell.angle_gamma   90.00
#
_symmetry.space_group_name_H-M   'P 1'
#
loop_
_entity.id
_entity.type
_entity.pdbx_description
1 polymer ?
#
loop_
_entity_poly.entity_id
_entity_poly.type
_entity_poly.pdbx_seq_one_letter_code
_entity_poly.pdbx_strand_id
1 'polypeptide(L)'
;MERKWVQLKYVICGVLLLLTTVASAQETKTWSGAVSSNWSEASNWLPAGQPHALSPVIIKKPANGILPILTENSSAQSLTIELGASLTINGQTLTVEGDFKVGTSGIVSDHLIMTNANDQIIIKGNATFAARTKLEAGEIVLHGNLVQEAVNTALQPGGTMFVFNGAAPQTVSFQRPGTNNQSFLRNVIVRNPAGVSFLSDVHVTGLLQLENGGQLVQQDSFGTYFHEQLPLTGNGEYRVRKSYIAAPIVMNGDRELAQAENDLTILARQALTLNGHRLHVGGTFTVKAYSSQKHLIMANPADALEINGDAIFEGFSTLAAGAIFVRGDVIQKVSSAALQPEGTVFVLDGAEPQTVSFERPGLVNRSFLQDVVVKNPAGVNFASDVYISGRMTLDGGNVAQAPAQGTYFTNALPAIVSGNYGITNSYVAGALALGSNLTLPNADNNLTVLPRHSLTLSGHTLRVGGN
;
A
#
# COMPACT_ATOMS: atom_id res chain seq x y z
N MET A 1 -31.11 93.96 -30.57
CA MET A 1 -29.81 94.60 -30.25
C MET A 1 -28.81 93.49 -30.10
N GLU A 2 -28.11 93.14 -31.20
CA GLU A 2 -26.70 93.51 -31.44
C GLU A 2 -25.78 93.06 -30.26
N ARG A 3 -24.73 92.24 -30.44
CA ARG A 3 -23.59 92.49 -31.33
C ARG A 3 -22.68 91.25 -31.45
N LYS A 4 -21.80 91.31 -32.46
CA LYS A 4 -21.00 90.30 -33.15
C LYS A 4 -19.78 89.71 -32.41
N TRP A 5 -19.54 88.41 -32.66
CA TRP A 5 -18.28 87.67 -32.96
C TRP A 5 -16.95 87.96 -32.24
N VAL A 6 -16.32 86.91 -31.66
CA VAL A 6 -14.94 86.46 -31.96
C VAL A 6 -14.85 84.94 -31.74
N GLN A 7 -14.28 84.20 -32.70
CA GLN A 7 -13.88 82.79 -32.54
C GLN A 7 -12.49 82.69 -31.90
N LEU A 8 -12.30 81.74 -30.98
CA LEU A 8 -10.98 81.18 -30.67
C LEU A 8 -11.11 79.65 -30.55
N LYS A 9 -10.51 78.94 -31.51
CA LYS A 9 -10.34 77.49 -31.51
C LYS A 9 -9.38 77.12 -30.37
N TYR A 10 -9.87 76.45 -29.33
CA TYR A 10 -9.01 75.82 -28.34
C TYR A 10 -8.54 74.46 -28.86
N VAL A 11 -7.23 74.37 -29.06
CA VAL A 11 -6.48 73.12 -29.24
C VAL A 11 -6.65 72.29 -27.97
N ILE A 12 -7.33 71.15 -28.07
CA ILE A 12 -7.35 70.15 -26.99
C ILE A 12 -5.97 69.48 -27.01
N CYS A 13 -5.16 69.86 -26.03
CA CYS A 13 -3.90 69.20 -25.70
C CYS A 13 -4.26 67.83 -25.13
N GLY A 14 -4.16 66.79 -25.96
CA GLY A 14 -4.32 65.40 -25.52
C GLY A 14 -3.14 65.01 -24.64
N VAL A 15 -3.34 64.97 -23.33
CA VAL A 15 -2.45 64.22 -22.43
C VAL A 15 -2.76 62.75 -22.65
N LEU A 16 -1.96 62.09 -23.49
CA LEU A 16 -1.90 60.65 -23.59
C LEU A 16 -1.29 60.15 -22.27
N LEU A 17 -2.13 59.73 -21.32
CA LEU A 17 -1.67 59.02 -20.12
C LEU A 17 -1.22 57.63 -20.58
N LEU A 18 0.04 57.49 -20.95
CA LEU A 18 0.69 56.19 -21.14
C LEU A 18 0.74 55.54 -19.75
N LEU A 19 -0.26 54.73 -19.42
CA LEU A 19 -0.12 53.71 -18.38
C LEU A 19 0.95 52.74 -18.87
N THR A 20 2.21 53.08 -18.60
CA THR A 20 3.30 52.11 -18.64
C THR A 20 3.01 51.14 -17.51
N THR A 21 2.41 50.00 -17.84
CA THR A 21 2.67 48.82 -17.04
C THR A 21 4.16 48.60 -17.13
N VAL A 22 4.91 49.07 -16.13
CA VAL A 22 6.22 48.50 -15.84
C VAL A 22 5.92 47.04 -15.52
N ALA A 23 6.03 46.19 -16.53
CA ALA A 23 6.34 44.79 -16.31
C ALA A 23 7.64 44.82 -15.50
N SER A 24 7.53 44.71 -14.17
CA SER A 24 8.69 44.50 -13.33
C SER A 24 9.39 43.28 -13.92
N ALA A 25 10.62 43.46 -14.41
CA ALA A 25 11.40 42.33 -14.85
C ALA A 25 11.43 41.29 -13.73
N GLN A 26 11.25 40.04 -14.10
CA GLN A 26 11.22 38.89 -13.22
C GLN A 26 12.63 38.69 -12.65
N GLU A 27 12.95 39.39 -11.56
CA GLU A 27 14.28 39.35 -10.97
C GLU A 27 14.43 38.14 -10.05
N THR A 28 15.45 37.32 -10.33
CA THR A 28 15.86 36.24 -9.45
C THR A 28 16.35 36.80 -8.11
N LYS A 29 15.69 36.44 -7.01
CA LYS A 29 16.09 36.79 -5.65
C LYS A 29 17.07 35.75 -5.11
N THR A 30 18.27 36.20 -4.77
CA THR A 30 19.31 35.36 -4.17
C THR A 30 19.50 35.71 -2.70
N TRP A 31 19.46 34.72 -1.81
CA TRP A 31 19.70 34.93 -0.39
C TRP A 31 21.17 35.35 -0.15
N SER A 32 21.36 36.45 0.56
CA SER A 32 22.67 36.95 1.01
C SER A 32 22.85 36.83 2.53
N GLY A 33 21.75 36.87 3.29
CA GLY A 33 21.79 36.88 4.75
C GLY A 33 22.58 38.06 5.32
N ALA A 34 22.63 39.20 4.63
CA ALA A 34 23.50 40.32 4.97
C ALA A 34 23.18 40.98 6.32
N VAL A 35 21.93 40.90 6.77
CA VAL A 35 21.44 41.56 8.00
C VAL A 35 21.04 40.54 9.07
N SER A 36 20.23 39.55 8.72
CA SER A 36 19.68 38.57 9.68
C SER A 36 19.21 37.29 8.99
N SER A 37 18.70 36.33 9.78
CA SER A 37 18.05 35.12 9.25
C SER A 37 16.61 35.34 8.81
N ASN A 38 16.04 36.53 8.99
CA ASN A 38 14.63 36.79 8.67
C ASN A 38 14.41 36.80 7.14
N TRP A 39 13.65 35.82 6.65
CA TRP A 39 13.26 35.72 5.23
C TRP A 39 12.63 37.01 4.69
N SER A 40 11.83 37.72 5.50
CA SER A 40 11.07 38.89 5.06
C SER A 40 11.87 40.20 5.10
N GLU A 41 13.09 40.17 5.65
CA GLU A 41 13.96 41.36 5.65
C GLU A 41 14.55 41.57 4.24
N ALA A 42 14.08 42.62 3.57
CA ALA A 42 14.41 42.95 2.18
C ALA A 42 15.93 43.05 1.92
N SER A 43 16.71 43.48 2.93
CA SER A 43 18.15 43.65 2.85
C SER A 43 18.93 42.33 2.85
N ASN A 44 18.27 41.20 3.16
CA ASN A 44 18.86 39.86 3.06
C ASN A 44 18.79 39.26 1.65
N TRP A 45 18.18 39.96 0.68
CA TRP A 45 18.01 39.49 -0.70
C TRP A 45 18.79 40.34 -1.70
N LEU A 46 19.25 39.70 -2.77
CA LEU A 46 19.89 40.34 -3.91
C LEU A 46 19.14 39.99 -5.19
N PRO A 47 18.66 40.97 -5.97
CA PRO A 47 18.56 42.40 -5.60
C PRO A 47 17.61 42.62 -4.40
N ALA A 48 17.78 43.73 -3.69
CA ALA A 48 17.05 44.02 -2.45
C ALA A 48 15.53 43.94 -2.66
N GLY A 49 14.82 43.44 -1.64
CA GLY A 49 13.37 43.23 -1.68
C GLY A 49 12.98 41.78 -1.43
N GLN A 50 11.92 41.59 -0.67
CA GLN A 50 11.36 40.28 -0.34
C GLN A 50 10.92 39.53 -1.62
N PRO A 51 11.14 38.21 -1.71
CA PRO A 51 10.57 37.38 -2.75
C PRO A 51 9.05 37.37 -2.72
N HIS A 52 8.44 37.23 -3.89
CA HIS A 52 7.00 37.03 -4.06
C HIS A 52 6.73 35.99 -5.15
N ALA A 53 5.46 35.71 -5.42
CA ALA A 53 4.98 34.68 -6.37
C ALA A 53 5.55 34.76 -7.81
N LEU A 54 6.13 35.90 -8.22
CA LEU A 54 6.77 36.06 -9.53
C LEU A 54 8.30 36.11 -9.45
N SER A 55 8.90 35.99 -8.27
CA SER A 55 10.35 35.98 -8.07
C SER A 55 10.89 34.54 -8.11
N PRO A 56 11.77 34.16 -9.04
CA PRO A 56 12.60 32.98 -8.87
C PRO A 56 13.49 33.17 -7.64
N VAL A 57 13.62 32.15 -6.79
CA VAL A 57 14.42 32.23 -5.56
C VAL A 57 15.56 31.23 -5.57
N ILE A 58 16.75 31.70 -5.23
CA ILE A 58 17.95 30.88 -5.00
C ILE A 58 18.46 31.12 -3.59
N ILE A 59 18.49 30.06 -2.77
CA ILE A 59 19.14 30.08 -1.46
C ILE A 59 20.51 29.45 -1.61
N LYS A 60 21.54 30.29 -1.64
CA LYS A 60 22.93 29.86 -1.59
C LYS A 60 23.47 29.95 -0.17
N LYS A 61 24.54 29.21 0.13
CA LYS A 61 25.23 29.33 1.43
C LYS A 61 25.97 30.68 1.48
N PRO A 62 25.59 31.61 2.35
CA PRO A 62 26.32 32.87 2.45
C PRO A 62 27.61 32.68 3.26
N ALA A 63 28.62 33.50 2.99
CA ALA A 63 29.93 33.41 3.64
C ALA A 63 29.85 33.64 5.17
N ASN A 64 28.88 34.42 5.64
CA ASN A 64 28.63 34.68 7.06
C ASN A 64 27.84 33.56 7.76
N GLY A 65 27.36 32.55 7.02
CA GLY A 65 26.59 31.42 7.56
C GLY A 65 25.16 31.74 7.99
N ILE A 66 24.64 32.94 7.74
CA ILE A 66 23.27 33.33 8.13
C ILE A 66 22.28 32.73 7.14
N LEU A 67 21.52 31.72 7.55
CA LEU A 67 20.55 31.01 6.71
C LEU A 67 19.12 31.48 6.97
N PRO A 68 18.24 31.43 5.95
CA PRO A 68 16.88 31.95 6.04
C PRO A 68 15.96 31.12 6.94
N ILE A 69 15.13 31.84 7.68
CA ILE A 69 14.02 31.35 8.51
C ILE A 69 12.79 32.18 8.15
N LEU A 70 11.67 31.54 7.83
CA LEU A 70 10.40 32.24 7.64
C LEU A 70 9.88 32.78 8.97
N THR A 71 9.45 34.03 8.99
CA THR A 71 8.78 34.66 10.13
C THR A 71 7.30 34.98 9.86
N GLU A 72 6.88 34.82 8.61
CA GLU A 72 5.52 34.97 8.10
C GLU A 72 5.36 34.09 6.85
N ASN A 73 4.13 33.93 6.38
CA ASN A 73 3.85 33.24 5.13
C ASN A 73 4.52 33.95 3.95
N SER A 74 5.04 33.18 2.99
CA SER A 74 5.73 33.73 1.83
C SER A 74 5.38 33.00 0.54
N SER A 75 5.69 33.64 -0.59
CA SER A 75 5.56 33.03 -1.92
C SER A 75 6.84 33.21 -2.74
N ALA A 76 7.06 32.30 -3.69
CA ALA A 76 8.12 32.34 -4.68
C ALA A 76 7.60 31.78 -6.01
N GLN A 77 8.15 32.23 -7.13
CA GLN A 77 7.82 31.63 -8.43
C GLN A 77 8.46 30.25 -8.58
N SER A 78 9.72 30.11 -8.18
CA SER A 78 10.44 28.85 -8.09
C SER A 78 11.41 28.97 -6.93
N LEU A 79 11.87 27.85 -6.40
CA LEU A 79 12.79 27.87 -5.28
C LEU A 79 13.84 26.77 -5.42
N THR A 80 15.11 27.18 -5.44
CA THR A 80 16.25 26.27 -5.38
C THR A 80 17.05 26.54 -4.11
N ILE A 81 17.25 25.49 -3.30
CA ILE A 81 18.19 25.50 -2.17
C ILE A 81 19.48 24.86 -2.64
N GLU A 82 20.56 25.63 -2.75
CA GLU A 82 21.84 25.11 -3.23
C GLU A 82 22.59 24.31 -2.15
N LEU A 83 23.60 23.56 -2.57
CA LEU A 83 24.41 22.73 -1.70
C LEU A 83 25.01 23.54 -0.53
N GLY A 84 24.80 23.05 0.69
CA GLY A 84 25.33 23.63 1.92
C GLY A 84 24.52 24.81 2.46
N ALA A 85 23.42 25.19 1.79
CA ALA A 85 22.44 26.12 2.31
C ALA A 85 21.27 25.37 2.96
N SER A 86 20.48 26.09 3.78
CA SER A 86 19.28 25.55 4.41
C SER A 86 18.15 26.57 4.41
N LEU A 87 16.91 26.10 4.45
CA LEU A 87 15.71 26.88 4.69
C LEU A 87 14.92 26.27 5.84
N THR A 88 14.54 27.10 6.82
CA THR A 88 13.62 26.71 7.90
C THR A 88 12.25 27.36 7.70
N ILE A 89 11.19 26.54 7.68
CA ILE A 89 9.81 27.00 7.45
C ILE A 89 9.17 27.61 8.72
N ASN A 90 9.52 27.12 9.91
CA ASN A 90 9.26 27.77 11.20
C ASN A 90 7.78 28.13 11.50
N GLY A 91 6.89 27.18 11.27
CA GLY A 91 5.45 27.26 11.52
C GLY A 91 4.66 28.09 10.51
N GLN A 92 5.26 28.40 9.35
CA GLN A 92 4.67 29.21 8.30
C GLN A 92 4.29 28.39 7.07
N THR A 93 3.54 29.00 6.16
CA THR A 93 3.27 28.47 4.82
C THR A 93 4.19 29.12 3.79
N LEU A 94 4.83 28.29 2.96
CA LEU A 94 5.56 28.71 1.77
C LEU A 94 4.87 28.19 0.50
N THR A 95 4.42 29.10 -0.36
CA THR A 95 3.87 28.73 -1.68
C THR A 95 4.92 28.92 -2.78
N VAL A 96 5.16 27.87 -3.55
CA VAL A 96 6.04 27.89 -4.73
C VAL A 96 5.17 27.67 -5.98
N GLU A 97 5.02 28.71 -6.81
CA GLU A 97 4.14 28.70 -8.00
C GLU A 97 4.65 27.79 -9.14
N GLY A 98 5.91 27.39 -9.08
CA GLY A 98 6.58 26.54 -10.05
C GLY A 98 7.40 25.46 -9.35
N ASP A 99 8.59 25.20 -9.86
CA ASP A 99 9.41 24.10 -9.39
C ASP A 99 10.12 24.41 -8.06
N PHE A 100 10.21 23.39 -7.21
CA PHE A 100 10.91 23.39 -5.94
C PHE A 100 12.06 22.37 -5.99
N LYS A 101 13.29 22.82 -5.69
CA LYS A 101 14.49 21.97 -5.74
C LYS A 101 15.32 22.08 -4.47
N VAL A 102 15.67 20.93 -3.91
CA VAL A 102 16.57 20.80 -2.76
C VAL A 102 17.90 20.19 -3.19
N GLY A 103 18.93 21.04 -3.29
CA GLY A 103 20.33 20.69 -3.51
C GLY A 103 20.68 20.13 -4.89
N THR A 104 21.98 19.89 -5.09
CA THR A 104 22.56 19.23 -6.28
C THR A 104 23.54 18.10 -5.90
N SER A 105 23.22 17.35 -4.84
CA SER A 105 24.00 16.26 -4.20
C SER A 105 24.89 16.69 -3.02
N GLY A 106 24.69 16.03 -1.87
CA GLY A 106 25.50 16.18 -0.66
C GLY A 106 24.76 15.78 0.62
N ILE A 107 25.48 15.16 1.57
CA ILE A 107 24.94 14.65 2.86
C ILE A 107 25.36 15.48 4.07
N VAL A 108 26.02 16.62 3.84
CA VAL A 108 26.79 17.33 4.88
C VAL A 108 25.90 18.14 5.83
N SER A 109 24.70 18.54 5.39
CA SER A 109 23.74 19.31 6.18
C SER A 109 22.31 19.13 5.68
N ASP A 110 21.32 19.42 6.53
CA ASP A 110 19.91 19.46 6.15
C ASP A 110 19.61 20.73 5.35
N HIS A 111 18.97 20.60 4.19
CA HIS A 111 18.71 21.72 3.27
C HIS A 111 17.29 22.29 3.40
N LEU A 112 16.32 21.41 3.64
CA LEU A 112 14.97 21.82 4.01
C LEU A 112 14.71 21.35 5.44
N ILE A 113 14.26 22.26 6.30
CA ILE A 113 14.00 22.00 7.71
C ILE A 113 12.53 22.29 7.99
N MET A 114 11.77 21.24 8.26
CA MET A 114 10.39 21.26 8.74
C MET A 114 10.32 20.46 10.05
N THR A 115 10.08 21.16 11.15
CA THR A 115 10.07 20.59 12.52
C THR A 115 8.89 21.07 13.36
N ASN A 116 8.07 21.98 12.83
CA ASN A 116 6.85 22.47 13.44
C ASN A 116 5.64 21.81 12.76
N ALA A 117 4.61 21.43 13.53
CA ALA A 117 3.39 20.84 12.98
C ALA A 117 2.64 21.77 12.02
N ASN A 118 2.84 23.10 12.14
CA ASN A 118 2.28 24.11 11.26
C ASN A 118 3.16 24.41 10.03
N ASP A 119 4.33 23.78 9.88
CA ASP A 119 5.14 23.96 8.67
C ASP A 119 4.36 23.47 7.45
N GLN A 120 4.20 24.33 6.44
CA GLN A 120 3.55 23.92 5.19
C GLN A 120 4.33 24.43 3.97
N ILE A 121 4.48 23.57 2.97
CA ILE A 121 4.97 23.96 1.64
C ILE A 121 3.95 23.53 0.60
N ILE A 122 3.53 24.46 -0.26
CA ILE A 122 2.63 24.20 -1.38
C ILE A 122 3.43 24.37 -2.67
N ILE A 123 3.58 23.30 -3.45
CA ILE A 123 4.40 23.27 -4.67
C ILE A 123 3.47 23.07 -5.86
N LYS A 124 3.36 24.09 -6.71
CA LYS A 124 2.48 24.09 -7.89
C LYS A 124 3.13 23.43 -9.10
N GLY A 125 4.46 23.51 -9.23
CA GLY A 125 5.25 22.75 -10.19
C GLY A 125 5.74 21.41 -9.64
N ASN A 126 6.91 20.97 -10.10
CA ASN A 126 7.55 19.73 -9.67
C ASN A 126 8.41 19.95 -8.43
N ALA A 127 8.55 18.90 -7.61
CA ALA A 127 9.45 18.86 -6.48
C ALA A 127 10.60 17.89 -6.73
N THR A 128 11.83 18.37 -6.63
CA THR A 128 13.05 17.57 -6.76
C THR A 128 13.85 17.60 -5.47
N PHE A 129 14.06 16.44 -4.86
CA PHE A 129 14.89 16.26 -3.67
C PHE A 129 16.19 15.54 -4.03
N ALA A 130 17.30 16.27 -3.99
CA ALA A 130 18.63 15.77 -4.35
C ALA A 130 19.66 15.94 -3.20
N ALA A 131 19.22 16.35 -2.01
CA ALA A 131 20.08 16.50 -0.84
C ALA A 131 19.29 16.28 0.45
N ARG A 132 20.02 16.00 1.53
CA ARG A 132 19.44 15.65 2.83
C ARG A 132 18.47 16.72 3.33
N THR A 133 17.35 16.27 3.90
CA THR A 133 16.31 17.11 4.52
C THR A 133 16.04 16.67 5.96
N LYS A 134 15.48 17.59 6.76
CA LYS A 134 14.98 17.34 8.11
C LYS A 134 13.47 17.57 8.13
N LEU A 135 12.72 16.49 7.96
CA LEU A 135 11.28 16.49 7.72
C LEU A 135 10.55 15.80 8.89
N GLU A 136 10.56 16.45 10.05
CA GLU A 136 10.07 15.88 11.32
C GLU A 136 8.59 16.20 11.60
N ALA A 137 8.01 17.20 10.93
CA ALA A 137 6.61 17.59 11.10
C ALA A 137 6.11 18.39 9.87
N GLY A 138 4.83 18.77 9.90
CA GLY A 138 4.23 19.62 8.87
C GLY A 138 3.78 18.88 7.62
N GLU A 139 3.47 19.64 6.57
CA GLU A 139 2.83 19.15 5.34
C GLU A 139 3.51 19.70 4.07
N ILE A 140 3.77 18.83 3.11
CA ILE A 140 4.18 19.18 1.74
C ILE A 140 3.04 18.82 0.79
N VAL A 141 2.41 19.85 0.20
CA VAL A 141 1.33 19.70 -0.78
C VAL A 141 1.90 19.83 -2.18
N LEU A 142 1.77 18.76 -2.96
CA LEU A 142 2.31 18.64 -4.31
C LEU A 142 1.18 18.72 -5.32
N HIS A 143 1.28 19.65 -6.28
CA HIS A 143 0.42 19.68 -7.47
C HIS A 143 1.11 19.13 -8.73
N GLY A 144 2.45 19.11 -8.77
CA GLY A 144 3.23 18.45 -9.83
C GLY A 144 3.95 17.18 -9.37
N ASN A 145 4.96 16.75 -10.12
CA ASN A 145 5.66 15.48 -9.87
C ASN A 145 6.59 15.55 -8.66
N LEU A 146 6.87 14.39 -8.05
CA LEU A 146 7.89 14.22 -7.01
C LEU A 146 9.04 13.36 -7.55
N VAL A 147 10.25 13.90 -7.52
CA VAL A 147 11.46 13.19 -7.93
C VAL A 147 12.48 13.23 -6.81
N GLN A 148 13.06 12.08 -6.48
CA GLN A 148 14.24 11.98 -5.63
C GLN A 148 15.46 11.57 -6.44
N GLU A 149 16.47 12.45 -6.49
CA GLU A 149 17.72 12.26 -7.22
C GLU A 149 18.85 11.75 -6.30
N ALA A 150 19.65 10.82 -6.84
CA ALA A 150 20.88 10.12 -6.40
C ALA A 150 21.53 10.37 -5.01
N VAL A 151 20.78 10.64 -3.95
CA VAL A 151 21.32 10.73 -2.58
C VAL A 151 20.53 9.83 -1.65
N ASN A 152 21.27 8.99 -0.93
CA ASN A 152 20.79 8.00 0.03
C ASN A 152 19.85 8.56 1.12
N THR A 153 19.77 9.88 1.33
CA THR A 153 19.02 10.49 2.44
C THR A 153 18.22 11.72 2.04
N ALA A 154 17.94 11.92 0.75
CA ALA A 154 17.28 13.13 0.31
C ALA A 154 15.85 13.26 0.86
N LEU A 155 15.12 12.15 0.95
CA LEU A 155 13.76 12.11 1.47
C LEU A 155 13.63 11.06 2.58
N GLN A 156 13.73 11.49 3.84
CA GLN A 156 13.57 10.62 5.02
C GLN A 156 12.64 11.30 6.03
N PRO A 157 11.35 11.43 5.71
CA PRO A 157 10.40 12.10 6.60
C PRO A 157 10.23 11.34 7.92
N GLY A 158 10.60 11.99 9.03
CA GLY A 158 10.33 11.52 10.38
C GLY A 158 8.89 11.77 10.83
N GLY A 159 8.25 12.83 10.32
CA GLY A 159 6.85 13.14 10.62
C GLY A 159 6.11 13.99 9.57
N THR A 160 6.81 14.56 8.58
CA THR A 160 6.16 15.34 7.52
C THR A 160 5.24 14.47 6.65
N MET A 161 4.06 15.01 6.36
CA MET A 161 3.06 14.41 5.48
C MET A 161 3.19 14.92 4.05
N PHE A 162 3.06 14.03 3.07
CA PHE A 162 3.02 14.37 1.65
C PHE A 162 1.60 14.25 1.11
N VAL A 163 1.10 15.31 0.47
CA VAL A 163 -0.25 15.35 -0.09
C VAL A 163 -0.18 15.57 -1.60
N PHE A 164 -0.59 14.57 -2.37
CA PHE A 164 -0.72 14.68 -3.83
C PHE A 164 -2.08 15.24 -4.20
N ASN A 165 -2.11 16.51 -4.58
CA ASN A 165 -3.32 17.31 -4.80
C ASN A 165 -3.32 18.02 -6.17
N GLY A 166 -2.69 17.41 -7.18
CA GLY A 166 -2.68 17.92 -8.55
C GLY A 166 -4.04 17.85 -9.23
N ALA A 167 -4.18 18.60 -10.33
CA ALA A 167 -5.32 18.52 -11.26
C ALA A 167 -4.97 17.76 -12.56
N ALA A 168 -3.68 17.55 -12.80
CA ALA A 168 -3.14 16.74 -13.90
C ALA A 168 -2.48 15.48 -13.32
N PRO A 169 -2.22 14.44 -14.13
CA PRO A 169 -1.52 13.25 -13.65
C PRO A 169 -0.17 13.61 -13.02
N GLN A 170 0.10 13.05 -11.84
CA GLN A 170 1.36 13.20 -11.12
C GLN A 170 2.16 11.91 -11.18
N THR A 171 3.47 12.03 -11.03
CA THR A 171 4.40 10.91 -10.94
C THR A 171 5.25 11.03 -9.69
N VAL A 172 5.62 9.88 -9.14
CA VAL A 172 6.59 9.77 -8.05
C VAL A 172 7.71 8.84 -8.48
N SER A 173 8.96 9.29 -8.39
CA SER A 173 10.12 8.47 -8.69
C SER A 173 11.23 8.65 -7.66
N PHE A 174 11.76 7.52 -7.20
CA PHE A 174 12.91 7.45 -6.34
C PHE A 174 14.05 6.74 -7.06
N GLN A 175 15.21 7.38 -7.12
CA GLN A 175 16.41 6.72 -7.62
C GLN A 175 16.97 5.71 -6.60
N ARG A 176 16.71 5.92 -5.30
CA ARG A 176 17.19 5.05 -4.22
C ARG A 176 16.10 4.79 -3.18
N PRO A 177 15.04 4.03 -3.54
CA PRO A 177 13.97 3.70 -2.61
C PRO A 177 14.45 2.75 -1.50
N GLY A 178 13.96 2.96 -0.27
CA GLY A 178 14.23 2.09 0.89
C GLY A 178 14.31 2.85 2.21
N THR A 179 14.47 2.12 3.33
CA THR A 179 14.53 2.70 4.69
C THR A 179 15.94 2.73 5.31
N ASN A 180 16.88 1.94 4.78
CA ASN A 180 18.23 1.80 5.34
C ASN A 180 19.21 2.76 4.69
N ASN A 181 19.23 4.03 5.14
CA ASN A 181 20.00 5.09 4.47
C ASN A 181 19.61 5.20 2.99
N GLN A 182 18.30 5.18 2.75
CA GLN A 182 17.63 5.32 1.45
C GLN A 182 16.43 6.26 1.61
N SER A 183 15.72 6.54 0.51
CA SER A 183 14.59 7.45 0.50
C SER A 183 13.24 6.74 0.56
N PHE A 184 12.31 7.31 1.33
CA PHE A 184 10.97 6.77 1.56
C PHE A 184 9.97 7.90 1.79
N LEU A 185 8.68 7.53 1.83
CA LEU A 185 7.61 8.40 2.32
C LEU A 185 7.13 7.88 3.67
N ARG A 186 6.64 8.77 4.54
CA ARG A 186 6.04 8.38 5.82
C ARG A 186 4.53 8.38 5.69
N ASN A 187 3.91 9.54 5.86
CA ASN A 187 2.48 9.72 5.71
C ASN A 187 2.20 10.30 4.32
N VAL A 188 1.29 9.67 3.59
CA VAL A 188 0.94 10.02 2.22
C VAL A 188 -0.57 10.13 2.10
N ILE A 189 -1.04 11.25 1.57
CA ILE A 189 -2.43 11.43 1.16
C ILE A 189 -2.47 11.59 -0.36
N VAL A 190 -3.35 10.84 -1.02
CA VAL A 190 -3.64 10.97 -2.43
C VAL A 190 -5.04 11.56 -2.59
N ARG A 191 -5.12 12.80 -3.07
CA ARG A 191 -6.35 13.52 -3.42
C ARG A 191 -6.56 13.66 -4.93
N ASN A 192 -5.49 13.54 -5.72
CA ASN A 192 -5.51 13.81 -7.14
C ASN A 192 -6.42 12.80 -7.90
N PRO A 193 -7.52 13.26 -8.52
CA PRO A 193 -8.42 12.40 -9.28
C PRO A 193 -7.91 12.07 -10.69
N ALA A 194 -6.93 12.81 -11.20
CA ALA A 194 -6.29 12.53 -12.49
C ALA A 194 -5.22 11.42 -12.40
N GLY A 195 -4.88 10.96 -11.20
CA GLY A 195 -3.91 9.88 -10.99
C GLY A 195 -2.58 10.33 -10.43
N VAL A 196 -2.05 9.54 -9.51
CA VAL A 196 -0.65 9.52 -9.09
C VAL A 196 -0.06 8.19 -9.53
N SER A 197 1.04 8.24 -10.28
CA SER A 197 1.75 7.06 -10.77
C SER A 197 3.10 6.91 -10.07
N PHE A 198 3.28 5.83 -9.34
CA PHE A 198 4.58 5.44 -8.80
C PHE A 198 5.41 4.77 -9.92
N LEU A 199 6.56 5.37 -10.23
CA LEU A 199 7.48 4.98 -11.31
C LEU A 199 8.78 4.32 -10.81
N SER A 200 8.79 3.95 -9.54
CA SER A 200 9.86 3.20 -8.87
C SER A 200 9.23 2.41 -7.74
N ASP A 201 10.01 1.57 -7.06
CA ASP A 201 9.60 1.09 -5.75
C ASP A 201 9.35 2.29 -4.82
N VAL A 202 8.34 2.17 -3.94
CA VAL A 202 8.01 3.18 -2.93
C VAL A 202 7.87 2.51 -1.58
N HIS A 203 8.61 2.98 -0.58
CA HIS A 203 8.42 2.56 0.80
C HIS A 203 7.57 3.58 1.54
N VAL A 204 6.51 3.11 2.18
CA VAL A 204 5.61 3.88 3.03
C VAL A 204 5.82 3.43 4.47
N THR A 205 6.41 4.31 5.27
CA THR A 205 6.74 4.03 6.67
C THR A 205 5.68 4.46 7.66
N GLY A 206 4.66 5.20 7.23
CA GLY A 206 3.47 5.53 8.02
C GLY A 206 2.21 5.06 7.30
N LEU A 207 1.21 5.95 7.19
CA LEU A 207 -0.05 5.67 6.51
C LEU A 207 -0.03 6.18 5.06
N LEU A 208 -0.44 5.33 4.11
CA LEU A 208 -0.91 5.76 2.80
C LEU A 208 -2.44 5.80 2.82
N GLN A 209 -3.02 6.97 2.54
CA GLN A 209 -4.45 7.18 2.50
C GLN A 209 -4.87 7.75 1.15
N LEU A 210 -5.85 7.12 0.54
CA LEU A 210 -6.56 7.68 -0.61
C LEU A 210 -7.83 8.36 -0.08
N GLU A 211 -7.99 9.63 -0.41
CA GLU A 211 -9.22 10.37 -0.15
C GLU A 211 -10.20 10.23 -1.33
N ASN A 212 -11.42 10.75 -1.17
CA ASN A 212 -12.50 10.58 -2.14
C ASN A 212 -12.08 11.03 -3.55
N GLY A 213 -12.12 10.10 -4.51
CA GLY A 213 -11.71 10.34 -5.89
C GLY A 213 -10.20 10.27 -6.13
N GLY A 214 -9.35 10.15 -5.10
CA GLY A 214 -7.92 9.97 -5.26
C GLY A 214 -7.57 8.67 -5.99
N GLN A 215 -6.63 8.74 -6.93
CA GLN A 215 -6.26 7.64 -7.81
C GLN A 215 -4.78 7.33 -7.66
N LEU A 216 -4.43 6.08 -7.31
CA LEU A 216 -3.03 5.64 -7.22
C LEU A 216 -2.79 4.42 -8.11
N VAL A 217 -1.79 4.52 -9.00
CA VAL A 217 -1.32 3.44 -9.87
C VAL A 217 0.18 3.21 -9.64
N GLN A 218 0.62 1.96 -9.76
CA GLN A 218 2.04 1.59 -9.75
C GLN A 218 2.36 0.86 -11.05
N GLN A 219 3.48 1.19 -11.69
CA GLN A 219 3.97 0.40 -12.84
C GLN A 219 4.33 -1.03 -12.41
N ASP A 220 3.97 -2.02 -13.22
CA ASP A 220 4.08 -3.46 -12.90
C ASP A 220 5.47 -3.95 -12.52
N SER A 221 6.53 -3.26 -12.97
CA SER A 221 7.93 -3.59 -12.64
C SER A 221 8.30 -3.29 -11.20
N PHE A 222 7.49 -2.52 -10.47
CA PHE A 222 7.78 -2.01 -9.14
C PHE A 222 6.69 -2.38 -8.14
N GLY A 223 6.94 -2.16 -6.85
CA GLY A 223 5.93 -2.32 -5.82
C GLY A 223 5.97 -1.29 -4.70
N THR A 224 4.91 -1.30 -3.91
CA THR A 224 4.78 -0.46 -2.72
C THR A 224 4.97 -1.29 -1.45
N TYR A 225 5.83 -0.82 -0.56
CA TYR A 225 6.29 -1.54 0.63
C TYR A 225 5.79 -0.82 1.90
N PHE A 226 4.97 -1.51 2.69
CA PHE A 226 4.36 -1.00 3.91
C PHE A 226 5.12 -1.46 5.15
N HIS A 227 5.43 -0.54 6.05
CA HIS A 227 6.15 -0.86 7.29
C HIS A 227 5.32 -0.70 8.56
N GLU A 228 4.40 0.25 8.63
CA GLU A 228 3.57 0.45 9.83
C GLU A 228 2.13 -0.02 9.63
N GLN A 229 1.51 0.29 8.47
CA GLN A 229 0.11 -0.01 8.20
C GLN A 229 -0.15 -0.28 6.72
N LEU A 230 -1.13 -1.13 6.43
CA LEU A 230 -1.73 -1.26 5.09
C LEU A 230 -2.53 0.01 4.73
N PRO A 231 -2.68 0.32 3.42
CA PRO A 231 -3.26 1.57 2.98
C PRO A 231 -4.75 1.67 3.32
N LEU A 232 -5.21 2.89 3.59
CA LEU A 232 -6.64 3.21 3.68
C LEU A 232 -7.10 3.69 2.31
N THR A 233 -7.91 2.87 1.63
CA THR A 233 -8.34 3.14 0.26
C THR A 233 -9.60 4.01 0.17
N GLY A 234 -10.42 4.07 1.24
CA GLY A 234 -11.58 4.96 1.33
C GLY A 234 -12.49 4.86 0.10
N ASN A 235 -12.87 6.02 -0.46
CA ASN A 235 -13.54 6.13 -1.76
C ASN A 235 -12.56 6.46 -2.90
N GLY A 236 -11.27 6.22 -2.71
CA GLY A 236 -10.26 6.33 -3.75
C GLY A 236 -10.01 4.99 -4.43
N GLU A 237 -9.28 5.03 -5.54
CA GLU A 237 -8.96 3.82 -6.30
C GLU A 237 -7.48 3.46 -6.18
N TYR A 238 -7.24 2.30 -5.57
CA TYR A 238 -5.91 1.74 -5.37
C TYR A 238 -5.64 0.67 -6.42
N ARG A 239 -4.81 1.01 -7.42
CA ARG A 239 -4.39 0.15 -8.53
C ARG A 239 -2.88 -0.13 -8.45
N VAL A 240 -2.45 -0.66 -7.31
CA VAL A 240 -1.06 -1.08 -7.09
C VAL A 240 -1.00 -2.59 -7.12
N ARG A 241 -0.48 -3.10 -8.23
CA ARG A 241 -0.40 -4.54 -8.47
C ARG A 241 0.40 -5.30 -7.41
N LYS A 242 1.51 -4.72 -6.93
CA LYS A 242 2.44 -5.36 -5.99
C LYS A 242 2.53 -4.60 -4.69
N SER A 243 1.84 -5.10 -3.66
CA SER A 243 1.91 -4.59 -2.30
C SER A 243 2.72 -5.54 -1.41
N TYR A 244 3.62 -5.00 -0.59
CA TYR A 244 4.50 -5.79 0.27
C TYR A 244 4.36 -5.39 1.75
N ILE A 245 4.22 -6.38 2.63
CA ILE A 245 4.44 -6.19 4.07
C ILE A 245 5.96 -6.28 4.30
N ALA A 246 6.57 -5.14 4.62
CA ALA A 246 8.03 -4.96 4.70
C ALA A 246 8.57 -4.80 6.14
N ALA A 247 7.67 -4.70 7.12
CA ALA A 247 7.96 -4.82 8.55
C ALA A 247 6.79 -5.52 9.25
N PRO A 248 6.90 -5.94 10.54
CA PRO A 248 5.78 -6.50 11.27
C PRO A 248 4.62 -5.49 11.41
N ILE A 249 3.45 -5.84 10.90
CA ILE A 249 2.24 -5.02 10.95
C ILE A 249 1.15 -5.72 11.78
N VAL A 250 0.53 -4.96 12.68
CA VAL A 250 -0.70 -5.35 13.38
C VAL A 250 -1.81 -4.46 12.86
N MET A 251 -2.85 -5.06 12.27
CA MET A 251 -3.99 -4.30 11.78
C MET A 251 -4.73 -3.63 12.94
N ASN A 252 -5.17 -2.39 12.68
CA ASN A 252 -5.92 -1.54 13.61
C ASN A 252 -7.31 -1.17 13.07
N GLY A 253 -7.74 -1.83 12.01
CA GLY A 253 -9.01 -1.65 11.33
C GLY A 253 -9.05 -2.50 10.07
N ASP A 254 -10.24 -2.63 9.49
CA ASP A 254 -10.42 -3.35 8.24
C ASP A 254 -9.64 -2.68 7.09
N ARG A 255 -9.23 -3.49 6.11
CA ARG A 255 -8.43 -3.04 4.98
C ARG A 255 -8.89 -3.72 3.70
N GLU A 256 -8.85 -2.96 2.60
CA GLU A 256 -9.34 -3.41 1.31
C GLU A 256 -8.41 -2.99 0.17
N LEU A 257 -7.91 -3.99 -0.56
CA LEU A 257 -7.17 -3.86 -1.80
C LEU A 257 -8.03 -4.43 -2.94
N ALA A 258 -9.14 -3.76 -3.26
CA ALA A 258 -10.28 -4.33 -4.01
C ALA A 258 -9.99 -4.83 -5.44
N GLN A 259 -9.05 -4.21 -6.16
CA GLN A 259 -8.86 -4.51 -7.58
C GLN A 259 -8.31 -5.93 -7.78
N ALA A 260 -8.80 -6.63 -8.81
CA ALA A 260 -8.46 -8.03 -9.08
C ALA A 260 -6.96 -8.30 -9.30
N GLU A 261 -6.18 -7.27 -9.62
CA GLU A 261 -4.72 -7.38 -9.80
C GLU A 261 -3.93 -6.95 -8.56
N ASN A 262 -4.59 -6.54 -7.48
CA ASN A 262 -3.88 -6.08 -6.27
C ASN A 262 -3.38 -7.29 -5.47
N ASP A 263 -2.13 -7.67 -5.74
CA ASP A 263 -1.44 -8.70 -4.99
C ASP A 263 -0.91 -8.14 -3.67
N LEU A 264 -0.94 -8.99 -2.64
CA LEU A 264 -0.33 -8.69 -1.34
C LEU A 264 0.62 -9.82 -0.95
N THR A 265 1.87 -9.46 -0.69
CA THR A 265 2.90 -10.42 -0.26
C THR A 265 3.46 -10.05 1.11
N ILE A 266 3.43 -10.99 2.05
CA ILE A 266 4.22 -10.90 3.28
C ILE A 266 5.66 -11.32 2.94
N LEU A 267 6.61 -10.39 3.04
CA LEU A 267 8.01 -10.67 2.76
C LEU A 267 8.62 -11.60 3.81
N ALA A 268 9.70 -12.28 3.43
CA ALA A 268 10.45 -13.13 4.35
C ALA A 268 10.90 -12.31 5.59
N ARG A 269 10.77 -12.92 6.78
CA ARG A 269 11.05 -12.33 8.11
C ARG A 269 10.06 -11.26 8.56
N GLN A 270 8.98 -11.02 7.82
CA GLN A 270 7.95 -10.06 8.19
C GLN A 270 6.68 -10.76 8.66
N ALA A 271 5.79 -10.01 9.29
CA ALA A 271 4.55 -10.57 9.82
C ALA A 271 3.38 -9.62 9.61
N LEU A 272 2.19 -10.18 9.44
CA LEU A 272 0.92 -9.49 9.39
C LEU A 272 -0.04 -10.17 10.38
N THR A 273 -0.51 -9.41 11.36
CA THR A 273 -1.51 -9.84 12.33
C THR A 273 -2.84 -9.16 12.04
N LEU A 274 -3.91 -9.94 11.82
CA LEU A 274 -5.25 -9.39 11.49
C LEU A 274 -5.94 -8.77 12.71
N ASN A 275 -5.72 -9.28 13.92
CA ASN A 275 -6.11 -8.64 15.19
C ASN A 275 -7.62 -8.28 15.32
N GLY A 276 -8.50 -9.16 14.86
CA GLY A 276 -9.95 -9.01 14.88
C GLY A 276 -10.53 -8.24 13.69
N HIS A 277 -9.77 -8.10 12.60
CA HIS A 277 -10.15 -7.31 11.44
C HIS A 277 -10.27 -8.13 10.16
N ARG A 278 -10.99 -7.55 9.20
CA ARG A 278 -11.11 -8.05 7.84
C ARG A 278 -10.05 -7.45 6.93
N LEU A 279 -9.35 -8.30 6.18
CA LEU A 279 -8.50 -7.92 5.07
C LEU A 279 -9.05 -8.51 3.78
N HIS A 280 -9.38 -7.65 2.82
CA HIS A 280 -9.75 -8.03 1.46
C HIS A 280 -8.60 -7.78 0.48
N VAL A 281 -8.22 -8.81 -0.27
CA VAL A 281 -7.18 -8.80 -1.31
C VAL A 281 -7.81 -9.22 -2.62
N GLY A 282 -7.83 -8.31 -3.60
CA GLY A 282 -8.43 -8.59 -4.90
C GLY A 282 -7.57 -9.51 -5.79
N GLY A 283 -6.25 -9.49 -5.64
CA GLY A 283 -5.34 -10.36 -6.37
C GLY A 283 -4.85 -11.56 -5.55
N THR A 284 -3.61 -11.96 -5.82
CA THR A 284 -2.94 -13.07 -5.14
C THR A 284 -2.43 -12.63 -3.76
N PHE A 285 -2.69 -13.45 -2.75
CA PHE A 285 -2.10 -13.31 -1.42
C PHE A 285 -0.96 -14.32 -1.24
N THR A 286 0.24 -13.84 -0.91
CA THR A 286 1.43 -14.69 -0.74
C THR A 286 2.09 -14.53 0.62
N VAL A 287 2.41 -15.66 1.25
CA VAL A 287 3.25 -15.73 2.45
C VAL A 287 4.63 -16.30 2.07
N LYS A 288 5.69 -15.48 2.08
CA LYS A 288 7.02 -15.91 1.64
C LYS A 288 7.74 -16.84 2.62
N ALA A 289 8.53 -17.74 2.07
CA ALA A 289 9.28 -18.74 2.84
C ALA A 289 10.29 -18.08 3.79
N TYR A 290 10.15 -18.39 5.08
CA TYR A 290 11.22 -18.24 6.06
C TYR A 290 10.98 -19.20 7.23
N SER A 291 11.93 -20.09 7.48
CA SER A 291 11.74 -21.30 8.30
C SER A 291 11.87 -21.10 9.82
N SER A 292 11.97 -19.87 10.32
CA SER A 292 12.09 -19.62 11.76
C SER A 292 11.12 -18.58 12.29
N GLN A 293 10.20 -18.09 11.47
CA GLN A 293 9.25 -17.06 11.86
C GLN A 293 7.87 -17.35 11.29
N LYS A 294 6.84 -16.95 12.05
CA LYS A 294 5.44 -16.93 11.64
C LYS A 294 5.13 -15.60 10.95
N HIS A 295 4.45 -15.66 9.81
CA HIS A 295 4.25 -14.52 8.93
C HIS A 295 2.80 -14.05 8.97
N LEU A 296 1.84 -14.85 8.52
CA LEU A 296 0.41 -14.56 8.72
C LEU A 296 -0.01 -15.03 10.11
N ILE A 297 -0.64 -14.14 10.88
CA ILE A 297 -1.12 -14.41 12.24
C ILE A 297 -2.62 -14.10 12.32
N MET A 298 -3.41 -15.14 12.54
CA MET A 298 -4.84 -15.11 12.79
C MET A 298 -5.10 -15.85 14.11
N ALA A 299 -5.59 -15.12 15.12
CA ALA A 299 -5.80 -15.65 16.48
C ALA A 299 -7.11 -15.15 17.11
N ASN A 300 -7.84 -14.27 16.44
CA ASN A 300 -9.14 -13.78 16.87
C ASN A 300 -10.25 -14.44 16.02
N PRO A 301 -11.36 -14.92 16.62
CA PRO A 301 -12.50 -15.43 15.85
C PRO A 301 -13.10 -14.45 14.82
N ALA A 302 -12.90 -13.15 15.01
CA ALA A 302 -13.31 -12.10 14.07
C ALA A 302 -12.30 -11.87 12.93
N ASP A 303 -11.12 -12.50 12.96
CA ASP A 303 -10.14 -12.42 11.87
C ASP A 303 -10.76 -12.96 10.57
N ALA A 304 -10.73 -12.14 9.52
CA ALA A 304 -11.20 -12.55 8.20
C ALA A 304 -10.19 -12.14 7.13
N LEU A 305 -9.69 -13.11 6.36
CA LEU A 305 -8.87 -12.86 5.17
C LEU A 305 -9.67 -13.29 3.95
N GLU A 306 -9.93 -12.37 3.03
CA GLU A 306 -10.63 -12.64 1.79
C GLU A 306 -9.71 -12.42 0.61
N ILE A 307 -9.63 -13.42 -0.25
CA ILE A 307 -8.69 -13.47 -1.36
C ILE A 307 -9.49 -13.79 -2.62
N ASN A 308 -9.59 -12.83 -3.53
CA ASN A 308 -10.27 -13.05 -4.81
C ASN A 308 -9.40 -13.85 -5.80
N GLY A 309 -8.08 -13.69 -5.74
CA GLY A 309 -7.12 -14.49 -6.49
C GLY A 309 -6.63 -15.73 -5.72
N ASP A 310 -5.38 -16.11 -5.96
CA ASP A 310 -4.76 -17.29 -5.36
C ASP A 310 -4.23 -17.01 -3.94
N ALA A 311 -4.29 -18.01 -3.08
CA ALA A 311 -3.67 -18.04 -1.76
C ALA A 311 -2.41 -18.93 -1.79
N ILE A 312 -1.23 -18.32 -1.72
CA ILE A 312 0.06 -19.00 -1.81
C ILE A 312 0.78 -18.98 -0.46
N PHE A 313 1.03 -20.15 0.11
CA PHE A 313 1.71 -20.34 1.38
C PHE A 313 3.07 -21.03 1.18
N GLU A 314 4.14 -20.25 1.29
CA GLU A 314 5.53 -20.75 1.28
C GLU A 314 6.17 -20.74 2.69
N GLY A 315 5.74 -19.80 3.54
CA GLY A 315 6.22 -19.61 4.92
C GLY A 315 5.25 -20.07 5.99
N PHE A 316 5.71 -20.11 7.24
CA PHE A 316 4.89 -20.54 8.37
C PHE A 316 3.82 -19.51 8.76
N SER A 317 2.63 -19.98 9.07
CA SER A 317 1.55 -19.15 9.61
C SER A 317 1.13 -19.59 11.01
N THR A 318 0.49 -18.70 11.76
CA THR A 318 -0.28 -18.99 12.98
C THR A 318 -1.74 -18.80 12.64
N LEU A 319 -2.51 -19.88 12.58
CA LEU A 319 -3.88 -19.91 12.09
C LEU A 319 -4.79 -20.53 13.17
N ALA A 320 -4.93 -19.82 14.29
CA ALA A 320 -5.57 -20.31 15.51
C ALA A 320 -7.07 -19.99 15.59
N ALA A 321 -7.58 -19.04 14.79
CA ALA A 321 -9.01 -18.69 14.73
C ALA A 321 -9.33 -17.94 13.43
N GLY A 322 -10.61 -17.61 13.23
CA GLY A 322 -11.09 -16.81 12.11
C GLY A 322 -11.32 -17.62 10.83
N ALA A 323 -11.46 -16.92 9.70
CA ALA A 323 -11.74 -17.53 8.41
C ALA A 323 -10.89 -16.96 7.27
N ILE A 324 -10.47 -17.84 6.36
CA ILE A 324 -9.83 -17.49 5.10
C ILE A 324 -10.79 -17.88 3.97
N PHE A 325 -11.28 -16.89 3.24
CA PHE A 325 -12.12 -17.05 2.05
C PHE A 325 -11.22 -16.94 0.83
N VAL A 326 -11.23 -17.97 -0.03
CA VAL A 326 -10.40 -18.02 -1.23
C VAL A 326 -11.30 -18.27 -2.43
N ARG A 327 -11.15 -17.45 -3.47
CA ARG A 327 -11.89 -17.56 -4.74
C ARG A 327 -11.03 -17.99 -5.91
N GLY A 328 -9.69 -17.94 -5.79
CA GLY A 328 -8.72 -18.62 -6.66
C GLY A 328 -8.17 -19.90 -6.04
N ASP A 329 -6.94 -20.27 -6.37
CA ASP A 329 -6.33 -21.52 -5.93
C ASP A 329 -5.75 -21.44 -4.50
N VAL A 330 -5.73 -22.56 -3.78
CA VAL A 330 -4.96 -22.71 -2.54
C VAL A 330 -3.71 -23.53 -2.82
N ILE A 331 -2.56 -22.90 -2.62
CA ILE A 331 -1.27 -23.45 -3.02
C ILE A 331 -0.31 -23.42 -1.83
N GLN A 332 0.18 -24.58 -1.43
CA GLN A 332 1.29 -24.70 -0.50
C GLN A 332 2.55 -25.20 -1.23
N LYS A 333 3.65 -24.45 -1.12
CA LYS A 333 4.95 -24.76 -1.73
C LYS A 333 6.10 -24.58 -0.71
N VAL A 334 7.29 -25.08 -1.04
CA VAL A 334 8.57 -24.88 -0.32
C VAL A 334 8.62 -25.47 1.10
N SER A 335 8.01 -24.81 2.10
CA SER A 335 8.12 -25.23 3.50
C SER A 335 7.14 -26.34 3.81
N SER A 336 7.60 -27.38 4.50
CA SER A 336 6.75 -28.53 4.77
C SER A 336 5.56 -28.20 5.67
N ALA A 337 5.67 -27.24 6.59
CA ALA A 337 4.61 -26.90 7.54
C ALA A 337 4.05 -25.48 7.35
N ALA A 338 4.07 -24.94 6.11
CA ALA A 338 3.58 -23.59 5.82
C ALA A 338 2.10 -23.38 6.23
N LEU A 339 1.27 -24.41 6.04
CA LEU A 339 -0.16 -24.38 6.35
C LEU A 339 -0.51 -25.42 7.43
N GLN A 340 -0.76 -24.95 8.65
CA GLN A 340 -1.14 -25.78 9.80
C GLN A 340 -2.21 -25.04 10.63
N PRO A 341 -3.45 -24.94 10.15
CA PRO A 341 -4.54 -24.34 10.90
C PRO A 341 -4.89 -25.14 12.16
N GLU A 342 -5.08 -24.43 13.27
CA GLU A 342 -5.47 -24.93 14.59
C GLU A 342 -6.88 -24.48 14.98
N GLY A 343 -7.39 -23.40 14.39
CA GLY A 343 -8.81 -23.03 14.48
C GLY A 343 -9.33 -22.15 13.33
N THR A 344 -8.54 -21.94 12.27
CA THR A 344 -8.95 -21.14 11.11
C THR A 344 -9.68 -21.99 10.08
N VAL A 345 -10.87 -21.55 9.67
CA VAL A 345 -11.68 -22.19 8.63
C VAL A 345 -11.26 -21.72 7.25
N PHE A 346 -11.08 -22.64 6.30
CA PHE A 346 -10.94 -22.31 4.88
C PHE A 346 -12.28 -22.40 4.18
N VAL A 347 -12.68 -21.34 3.48
CA VAL A 347 -13.90 -21.29 2.68
C VAL A 347 -13.52 -21.14 1.22
N LEU A 348 -13.91 -22.12 0.40
CA LEU A 348 -13.66 -22.14 -1.04
C LEU A 348 -14.96 -21.75 -1.75
N ASP A 349 -15.09 -20.46 -2.06
CA ASP A 349 -16.30 -19.81 -2.56
C ASP A 349 -16.07 -19.09 -3.91
N GLY A 350 -15.13 -19.59 -4.71
CA GLY A 350 -14.89 -19.09 -6.06
C GLY A 350 -16.07 -19.26 -7.01
N ALA A 351 -16.07 -18.45 -8.08
CA ALA A 351 -17.01 -18.58 -9.19
C ALA A 351 -16.44 -19.40 -10.37
N GLU A 352 -15.11 -19.48 -10.45
CA GLU A 352 -14.36 -20.29 -11.42
C GLU A 352 -13.82 -21.55 -10.74
N PRO A 353 -13.44 -22.61 -11.49
CA PRO A 353 -12.84 -23.80 -10.89
C PRO A 353 -11.60 -23.46 -10.04
N GLN A 354 -11.53 -24.02 -8.85
CA GLN A 354 -10.41 -23.84 -7.93
C GLN A 354 -9.61 -25.12 -7.78
N THR A 355 -8.33 -24.98 -7.47
CA THR A 355 -7.43 -26.07 -7.13
C THR A 355 -6.91 -25.92 -5.71
N VAL A 356 -6.82 -27.04 -4.99
CA VAL A 356 -6.04 -27.14 -3.74
C VAL A 356 -4.84 -28.03 -4.00
N SER A 357 -3.64 -27.53 -3.73
CA SER A 357 -2.38 -28.26 -3.95
C SER A 357 -1.38 -28.06 -2.82
N PHE A 358 -0.79 -29.17 -2.37
CA PHE A 358 0.26 -29.22 -1.37
C PHE A 358 1.49 -29.91 -1.95
N GLU A 359 2.65 -29.26 -1.87
CA GLU A 359 3.92 -29.92 -2.19
C GLU A 359 4.30 -30.94 -1.10
N ARG A 360 3.91 -30.69 0.16
CA ARG A 360 4.27 -31.53 1.31
C ARG A 360 3.07 -31.81 2.23
N PRO A 361 2.06 -32.57 1.75
CA PRO A 361 0.87 -32.90 2.52
C PRO A 361 1.19 -33.83 3.71
N GLY A 362 0.43 -33.69 4.80
CA GLY A 362 0.51 -34.54 6.00
C GLY A 362 0.39 -33.76 7.32
N LEU A 363 0.45 -34.46 8.46
CA LEU A 363 0.22 -33.86 9.78
C LEU A 363 1.48 -33.42 10.54
N VAL A 364 2.60 -34.14 10.41
CA VAL A 364 3.80 -33.92 11.24
C VAL A 364 4.89 -33.24 10.44
N ASN A 365 5.22 -31.98 10.76
CA ASN A 365 6.13 -31.16 9.96
C ASN A 365 5.75 -31.17 8.47
N ARG A 366 4.45 -31.11 8.22
CA ARG A 366 3.77 -31.21 6.92
C ARG A 366 2.56 -30.26 6.92
N SER A 367 1.95 -30.04 5.76
CA SER A 367 0.85 -29.09 5.60
C SER A 367 -0.49 -29.79 5.45
N PHE A 368 -1.53 -29.20 6.02
CA PHE A 368 -2.89 -29.72 6.04
C PHE A 368 -3.90 -28.56 6.13
N LEU A 369 -5.18 -28.88 5.98
CA LEU A 369 -6.30 -28.00 6.34
C LEU A 369 -7.00 -28.58 7.56
N GLN A 370 -7.69 -27.74 8.32
CA GLN A 370 -8.45 -28.19 9.49
C GLN A 370 -9.94 -28.26 9.13
N ASP A 371 -10.63 -27.13 9.21
CA ASP A 371 -12.01 -27.00 8.78
C ASP A 371 -12.06 -26.39 7.39
N VAL A 372 -12.83 -27.02 6.50
CA VAL A 372 -12.95 -26.61 5.11
C VAL A 372 -14.43 -26.55 4.74
N VAL A 373 -14.86 -25.45 4.15
CA VAL A 373 -16.21 -25.31 3.58
C VAL A 373 -16.09 -25.11 2.08
N VAL A 374 -16.65 -26.03 1.31
CA VAL A 374 -16.65 -25.98 -0.15
C VAL A 374 -18.00 -25.49 -0.63
N LYS A 375 -18.03 -24.26 -1.16
CA LYS A 375 -19.22 -23.58 -1.68
C LYS A 375 -19.18 -23.37 -3.19
N ASN A 376 -18.01 -23.49 -3.80
CA ASN A 376 -17.82 -23.24 -5.22
C ASN A 376 -18.57 -24.26 -6.11
N PRO A 377 -19.60 -23.83 -6.87
CA PRO A 377 -20.35 -24.71 -7.75
C PRO A 377 -19.62 -25.06 -9.05
N ALA A 378 -18.65 -24.24 -9.50
CA ALA A 378 -17.79 -24.58 -10.65
C ALA A 378 -16.80 -25.71 -10.30
N GLY A 379 -16.48 -25.84 -9.01
CA GLY A 379 -15.83 -27.00 -8.43
C GLY A 379 -14.44 -26.73 -7.87
N VAL A 380 -14.07 -27.53 -6.89
CA VAL A 380 -12.76 -27.54 -6.24
C VAL A 380 -12.07 -28.87 -6.53
N ASN A 381 -10.92 -28.83 -7.18
CA ASN A 381 -10.10 -30.01 -7.44
C ASN A 381 -8.96 -30.12 -6.41
N PHE A 382 -8.91 -31.23 -5.69
CA PHE A 382 -7.74 -31.58 -4.86
C PHE A 382 -6.68 -32.22 -5.76
N ALA A 383 -5.66 -31.43 -6.12
CA ALA A 383 -4.63 -31.82 -7.09
C ALA A 383 -3.45 -32.59 -6.48
N SER A 384 -3.39 -32.67 -5.16
CA SER A 384 -2.44 -33.48 -4.38
C SER A 384 -3.20 -34.27 -3.31
N ASP A 385 -2.49 -35.08 -2.54
CA ASP A 385 -3.01 -35.52 -1.25
C ASP A 385 -3.43 -34.31 -0.40
N VAL A 386 -4.57 -34.43 0.28
CA VAL A 386 -5.10 -33.40 1.18
C VAL A 386 -5.43 -34.05 2.52
N TYR A 387 -4.91 -33.47 3.61
CA TYR A 387 -5.23 -33.87 4.97
C TYR A 387 -6.19 -32.85 5.58
N ILE A 388 -7.29 -33.35 6.14
CA ILE A 388 -8.33 -32.58 6.82
C ILE A 388 -8.34 -32.99 8.30
N SER A 389 -7.85 -32.10 9.15
CA SER A 389 -7.71 -32.36 10.59
C SER A 389 -8.94 -32.00 11.41
N GLY A 390 -9.86 -31.22 10.85
CA GLY A 390 -11.17 -30.89 11.40
C GLY A 390 -12.27 -31.57 10.58
N ARG A 391 -13.23 -30.79 10.10
CA ARG A 391 -14.34 -31.25 9.26
C ARG A 391 -14.37 -30.51 7.93
N MET A 392 -14.53 -31.29 6.85
CA MET A 392 -14.90 -30.76 5.54
C MET A 392 -16.42 -30.71 5.41
N THR A 393 -16.97 -29.59 4.97
CA THR A 393 -18.39 -29.39 4.70
C THR A 393 -18.59 -29.02 3.24
N LEU A 394 -19.42 -29.78 2.53
CA LEU A 394 -19.87 -29.47 1.18
C LEU A 394 -21.21 -28.74 1.29
N ASP A 395 -21.21 -27.45 0.99
CA ASP A 395 -22.34 -26.53 1.16
C ASP A 395 -22.64 -25.83 -0.17
N GLY A 396 -23.18 -26.60 -1.11
CA GLY A 396 -23.55 -26.13 -2.45
C GLY A 396 -22.43 -26.24 -3.48
N GLY A 397 -21.20 -26.51 -3.04
CA GLY A 397 -20.05 -26.66 -3.93
C GLY A 397 -19.82 -28.08 -4.43
N ASN A 398 -18.95 -28.20 -5.45
CA ASN A 398 -18.53 -29.49 -5.99
C ASN A 398 -17.07 -29.74 -5.61
N VAL A 399 -16.73 -30.96 -5.21
CA VAL A 399 -15.33 -31.36 -4.96
C VAL A 399 -14.94 -32.52 -5.85
N ALA A 400 -13.73 -32.48 -6.38
CA ALA A 400 -13.10 -33.55 -7.15
C ALA A 400 -11.69 -33.81 -6.64
N GLN A 401 -11.11 -34.92 -7.07
CA GLN A 401 -9.76 -35.33 -6.69
C GLN A 401 -8.99 -35.77 -7.94
N ALA A 402 -7.74 -35.35 -8.05
CA ALA A 402 -6.85 -35.79 -9.12
C ALA A 402 -6.55 -37.30 -9.01
N PRO A 403 -6.31 -38.00 -10.13
CA PRO A 403 -6.00 -39.43 -10.12
C PRO A 403 -4.83 -39.77 -9.19
N ALA A 404 -4.92 -40.92 -8.52
CA ALA A 404 -3.92 -41.43 -7.58
C ALA A 404 -3.64 -40.58 -6.33
N GLN A 405 -4.42 -39.53 -6.07
CA GLN A 405 -4.36 -38.76 -4.82
C GLN A 405 -5.35 -39.32 -3.78
N GLY A 406 -5.13 -38.96 -2.51
CA GLY A 406 -5.94 -39.32 -1.36
C GLY A 406 -6.44 -38.12 -0.55
N THR A 407 -7.63 -38.23 0.02
CA THR A 407 -8.15 -37.26 0.99
C THR A 407 -8.23 -37.93 2.36
N TYR A 408 -7.47 -37.42 3.31
CA TYR A 408 -7.24 -38.04 4.61
C TYR A 408 -7.98 -37.28 5.71
N PHE A 409 -8.95 -37.92 6.34
CA PHE A 409 -9.75 -37.37 7.43
C PHE A 409 -9.24 -37.89 8.77
N THR A 410 -8.87 -36.99 9.69
CA THR A 410 -8.22 -37.39 10.95
C THR A 410 -9.08 -37.16 12.19
N ASN A 411 -10.14 -36.36 12.08
CA ASN A 411 -11.05 -36.08 13.20
C ASN A 411 -12.52 -36.29 12.86
N ALA A 412 -12.96 -35.92 11.66
CA ALA A 412 -14.33 -36.14 11.20
C ALA A 412 -14.40 -36.50 9.72
N LEU A 413 -15.33 -37.38 9.36
CA LEU A 413 -15.75 -37.58 7.97
C LEU A 413 -16.51 -36.34 7.46
N PRO A 414 -16.57 -36.14 6.13
CA PRO A 414 -17.18 -34.94 5.55
C PRO A 414 -18.68 -34.85 5.87
N ALA A 415 -19.18 -33.62 5.95
CA ALA A 415 -20.62 -33.33 5.94
C ALA A 415 -21.03 -32.89 4.54
N ILE A 416 -21.97 -33.60 3.92
CA ILE A 416 -22.51 -33.24 2.60
C ILE A 416 -23.90 -32.64 2.82
N VAL A 417 -23.97 -31.31 2.84
CA VAL A 417 -25.24 -30.57 2.96
C VAL A 417 -25.91 -30.49 1.59
N SER A 418 -25.15 -30.04 0.59
CA SER A 418 -25.54 -30.03 -0.82
C SER A 418 -24.29 -29.98 -1.72
N GLY A 419 -24.45 -30.29 -3.00
CA GLY A 419 -23.35 -30.36 -3.98
C GLY A 419 -22.87 -31.78 -4.28
N ASN A 420 -21.79 -31.92 -5.06
CA ASN A 420 -21.26 -33.21 -5.50
C ASN A 420 -19.95 -33.61 -4.80
N TYR A 421 -19.94 -34.78 -4.16
CA TYR A 421 -18.76 -35.38 -3.55
C TYR A 421 -18.04 -36.31 -4.55
N GLY A 422 -17.17 -35.73 -5.37
CA GLY A 422 -16.39 -36.42 -6.40
C GLY A 422 -15.00 -36.91 -5.94
N ILE A 423 -14.77 -37.11 -4.64
CA ILE A 423 -13.50 -37.67 -4.14
C ILE A 423 -13.53 -39.20 -4.26
N THR A 424 -12.60 -39.76 -5.04
CA THR A 424 -12.51 -41.21 -5.29
C THR A 424 -11.90 -41.96 -4.10
N ASN A 425 -10.84 -41.42 -3.47
CA ASN A 425 -10.11 -42.10 -2.40
C ASN A 425 -10.20 -41.31 -1.09
N SER A 426 -11.12 -41.72 -0.21
CA SER A 426 -11.24 -41.18 1.15
C SER A 426 -10.58 -42.12 2.15
N TYR A 427 -9.77 -41.57 3.05
CA TYR A 427 -9.05 -42.33 4.07
C TYR A 427 -9.44 -41.87 5.48
N VAL A 428 -9.78 -42.82 6.35
CA VAL A 428 -9.86 -42.60 7.79
C VAL A 428 -8.45 -42.73 8.36
N ALA A 429 -7.87 -41.60 8.75
CA ALA A 429 -6.50 -41.44 9.25
C ALA A 429 -6.48 -40.97 10.71
N GLY A 430 -7.51 -41.31 11.48
CA GLY A 430 -7.64 -41.01 12.91
C GLY A 430 -8.60 -41.96 13.63
N ALA A 431 -8.97 -41.63 14.86
CA ALA A 431 -10.08 -42.29 15.56
C ALA A 431 -11.34 -41.44 15.34
N LEU A 432 -12.16 -41.83 14.37
CA LEU A 432 -13.32 -41.05 13.93
C LEU A 432 -14.61 -41.66 14.48
N ALA A 433 -15.58 -40.81 14.75
CA ALA A 433 -16.96 -41.20 15.03
C ALA A 433 -17.90 -40.42 14.10
N LEU A 434 -18.92 -41.09 13.56
CA LEU A 434 -19.99 -40.39 12.87
C LEU A 434 -20.82 -39.59 13.87
N GLY A 435 -21.12 -38.35 13.51
CA GLY A 435 -22.09 -37.50 14.21
C GLY A 435 -23.44 -37.36 13.48
N SER A 436 -23.57 -37.97 12.30
CA SER A 436 -24.77 -37.96 11.47
C SER A 436 -24.72 -39.10 10.46
N ASN A 437 -25.86 -39.43 9.86
CA ASN A 437 -25.89 -40.29 8.68
C ASN A 437 -25.06 -39.67 7.56
N LEU A 438 -24.33 -40.49 6.81
CA LEU A 438 -23.48 -40.06 5.71
C LEU A 438 -23.65 -41.00 4.52
N THR A 439 -23.78 -40.41 3.33
CA THR A 439 -23.78 -41.13 2.05
C THR A 439 -22.68 -40.54 1.19
N LEU A 440 -21.71 -41.36 0.76
CA LEU A 440 -20.75 -41.05 -0.29
C LEU A 440 -21.32 -41.65 -1.59
N PRO A 441 -21.98 -40.84 -2.44
CA PRO A 441 -23.00 -41.34 -3.36
C PRO A 441 -22.46 -42.01 -4.62
N ASN A 442 -21.23 -41.69 -5.04
CA ASN A 442 -20.70 -42.14 -6.33
C ASN A 442 -20.12 -43.55 -6.21
N ALA A 443 -20.31 -44.36 -7.26
CA ALA A 443 -19.89 -45.78 -7.30
C ALA A 443 -18.37 -45.97 -7.14
N ASP A 444 -17.59 -44.92 -7.36
CA ASP A 444 -16.13 -44.94 -7.19
C ASP A 444 -15.68 -44.20 -5.92
N ASN A 445 -16.61 -43.77 -5.04
CA ASN A 445 -16.24 -43.19 -3.75
C ASN A 445 -15.80 -44.31 -2.79
N ASN A 446 -14.51 -44.61 -2.75
CA ASN A 446 -13.92 -45.57 -1.82
C ASN A 446 -13.69 -44.93 -0.45
N LEU A 447 -13.87 -45.72 0.61
CA LEU A 447 -13.55 -45.33 1.98
C LEU A 447 -12.69 -46.39 2.67
N THR A 448 -11.40 -46.08 2.84
CA THR A 448 -10.45 -46.99 3.48
C THR A 448 -10.14 -46.54 4.91
N VAL A 449 -10.28 -47.45 5.88
CA VAL A 449 -9.74 -47.24 7.23
C VAL A 449 -8.28 -47.67 7.26
N LEU A 450 -7.38 -46.72 7.50
CA LEU A 450 -5.95 -47.00 7.51
C LEU A 450 -5.55 -47.87 8.72
N PRO A 451 -4.42 -48.60 8.65
CA PRO A 451 -3.94 -49.40 9.78
C PRO A 451 -3.79 -48.57 11.05
N ARG A 452 -4.23 -49.11 12.19
CA ARG A 452 -4.21 -48.44 13.52
C ARG A 452 -5.18 -47.25 13.67
N HIS A 453 -6.07 -47.06 12.72
CA HIS A 453 -7.15 -46.09 12.78
C HIS A 453 -8.50 -46.78 12.98
N SER A 454 -9.55 -46.02 13.30
CA SER A 454 -10.88 -46.58 13.56
C SER A 454 -11.98 -45.63 13.12
N LEU A 455 -13.11 -46.22 12.73
CA LEU A 455 -14.36 -45.51 12.43
C LEU A 455 -15.49 -46.12 13.25
N THR A 456 -16.08 -45.32 14.13
CA THR A 456 -17.24 -45.70 14.94
C THR A 456 -18.51 -45.11 14.33
N LEU A 457 -19.53 -45.93 14.08
CA LEU A 457 -20.76 -45.46 13.46
C LEU A 457 -21.71 -44.74 14.43
N SER A 458 -21.57 -44.96 15.74
CA SER A 458 -22.33 -44.25 16.78
C SER A 458 -23.85 -44.25 16.59
N GLY A 459 -24.41 -45.33 16.03
CA GLY A 459 -25.84 -45.44 15.74
C GLY A 459 -26.30 -44.78 14.43
N HIS A 460 -25.38 -44.22 13.65
CA HIS A 460 -25.64 -43.64 12.34
C HIS A 460 -25.41 -44.62 11.19
N THR A 461 -26.04 -44.34 10.06
CA THR A 461 -25.85 -45.09 8.82
C THR A 461 -24.76 -44.46 7.97
N LEU A 462 -23.82 -45.29 7.52
CA LEU A 462 -22.84 -44.95 6.50
C LEU A 462 -23.16 -45.71 5.22
N ARG A 463 -23.34 -44.99 4.11
CA ARG A 463 -23.43 -45.57 2.76
C ARG A 463 -22.21 -45.13 1.97
N VAL A 464 -21.49 -46.09 1.40
CA VAL A 464 -20.31 -45.87 0.55
C VAL A 464 -20.65 -46.47 -0.81
N GLY A 465 -20.56 -45.66 -1.87
CA GLY A 465 -20.88 -46.11 -3.22
C GLY A 465 -19.79 -47.00 -3.83
N GLY A 466 -18.52 -46.75 -3.48
CA GLY A 466 -17.38 -47.58 -3.84
C GLY A 466 -17.01 -48.62 -2.78
N ASN A 467 -15.73 -48.98 -2.76
CA ASN A 467 -15.17 -50.02 -1.89
C ASN A 467 -14.83 -49.55 -0.48
#